data_AF-A0A1J0WG56-F1
#
_entry.id   AF-A0A1J0WG56-F1
#
_cell.length_a   1.000
_cell.length_b   1.000
_cell.length_c   1.000
_cell.angle_alpha   90.00
_cell.angle_beta   90.00
_cell.angle_gamma   90.00
#
_symmetry.space_group_name_H-M   'P 1'
#
loop_
_entity.id
_entity.type
_entity.pdbx_description
1 polymer ?
#
loop_
_entity_poly.entity_id
_entity_poly.type
_entity_poly.pdbx_seq_one_letter_code
_entity_poly.pdbx_strand_id
1 'polypeptide(L)'
;MSLLHGPLIATLGLLALSTAVGILPVIKLIRVYEARHELRPGSAGRLRSVAGWAVIAFWLMATWFLATIIGDWHMSGDLAGAVDRSWLRLRILLEIAAALGDND
;
A
#
# COMPACT_ATOMS: atom_id res chain seq x y z
N MET A 1 -8.75 -19.48 25.25
CA MET A 1 -8.13 -19.51 23.90
C MET A 1 -8.62 -18.27 23.16
N SER A 2 -7.88 -17.20 22.90
CA SER A 2 -6.49 -16.79 23.18
C SER A 2 -6.39 -15.38 22.60
N LEU A 3 -6.33 -14.35 23.44
CA LEU A 3 -6.36 -12.92 23.04
C LEU A 3 -5.26 -12.55 22.03
N LEU A 4 -4.20 -13.37 21.92
CA LEU A 4 -3.11 -13.20 20.97
C LEU A 4 -3.34 -13.83 19.58
N HIS A 5 -4.10 -14.92 19.48
CA HIS A 5 -4.10 -15.73 18.24
C HIS A 5 -5.01 -15.14 17.15
N GLY A 6 -6.13 -14.51 17.53
CA GLY A 6 -7.01 -13.82 16.58
C GLY A 6 -6.27 -12.71 15.82
N PRO A 7 -5.60 -11.77 16.52
CA PRO A 7 -4.79 -10.73 15.87
C PRO A 7 -3.66 -11.33 15.03
N LEU A 8 -2.93 -12.32 15.53
CA LEU A 8 -1.83 -12.97 14.80
C LEU A 8 -2.30 -13.61 13.48
N ILE A 9 -3.40 -14.36 13.51
CA ILE A 9 -3.96 -15.01 12.31
C ILE A 9 -4.46 -13.94 11.33
N ALA A 10 -5.10 -12.87 11.81
CA ALA A 10 -5.54 -11.77 10.97
C ALA A 10 -4.36 -11.04 10.31
N THR A 11 -3.27 -10.79 11.06
CA THR A 11 -2.05 -10.19 10.51
C THR A 11 -1.40 -11.09 9.47
N LEU A 12 -1.28 -12.40 9.73
CA LEU A 12 -0.72 -13.36 8.77
C LEU A 12 -1.60 -13.49 7.52
N GLY A 13 -2.92 -13.50 7.68
CA GLY A 13 -3.87 -13.52 6.56
C GLY A 13 -3.78 -12.26 5.71
N LEU A 14 -3.73 -11.08 6.34
CA LEU A 14 -3.56 -9.81 5.65
C LEU A 14 -2.20 -9.74 4.92
N LEU A 15 -1.13 -10.22 5.56
CA LEU A 15 0.20 -10.28 4.96
C LEU A 15 0.20 -11.19 3.72
N ALA A 16 -0.37 -12.39 3.83
CA ALA A 16 -0.46 -13.35 2.73
C ALA A 16 -1.30 -12.79 1.57
N LEU A 17 -2.46 -12.19 1.87
CA LEU A 17 -3.36 -11.64 0.87
C LEU A 17 -2.74 -10.43 0.15
N SER A 18 -2.13 -9.51 0.91
CA SER A 18 -1.45 -8.34 0.35
C SER A 18 -0.25 -8.72 -0.50
N THR A 19 0.52 -9.74 -0.07
CA THR A 19 1.64 -10.27 -0.84
C THR A 19 1.15 -10.94 -2.12
N ALA A 20 0.10 -11.77 -2.04
CA ALA A 20 -0.43 -12.49 -3.20
C ALA A 20 -0.95 -11.53 -4.30
N VAL A 21 -1.61 -10.43 -3.90
CA VAL A 21 -2.11 -9.46 -4.87
C VAL A 21 -1.00 -8.49 -5.32
N GLY A 22 -0.09 -8.11 -4.42
CA GLY A 22 1.03 -7.22 -4.70
C GLY A 22 2.17 -7.85 -5.54
N ILE A 23 2.23 -9.18 -5.66
CA ILE A 23 3.30 -9.85 -6.43
C ILE A 23 3.15 -9.65 -7.94
N LEU A 24 1.93 -9.46 -8.45
CA LEU A 24 1.65 -9.25 -9.87
C LEU A 24 2.37 -8.02 -10.46
N PRO A 25 2.28 -6.82 -9.86
CA PRO A 25 3.06 -5.66 -10.34
C PRO A 25 4.57 -5.86 -10.17
N VAL A 26 5.03 -6.56 -9.13
CA VAL A 26 6.46 -6.86 -8.92
C VAL A 26 7.01 -7.78 -10.01
N ILE A 27 6.31 -8.85 -10.36
CA ILE A 27 6.70 -9.75 -11.46
C ILE A 27 6.76 -8.98 -12.79
N LYS A 28 5.79 -8.08 -13.01
CA LYS A 28 5.76 -7.23 -14.21
C LYS A 28 6.96 -6.28 -14.25
N LEU A 29 7.35 -5.73 -13.10
CA LEU A 29 8.53 -4.88 -12.96
C LEU A 29 9.81 -5.66 -13.28
N ILE A 30 9.96 -6.87 -12.72
CA ILE A 30 11.12 -7.73 -12.93
C ILE A 30 11.24 -8.10 -14.42
N ARG A 31 10.15 -8.55 -15.07
CA ARG A 31 10.17 -8.89 -16.51
C ARG A 31 10.57 -7.71 -17.39
N VAL A 32 10.09 -6.50 -17.07
CA VAL A 32 10.46 -5.29 -17.81
C VAL A 32 11.91 -4.89 -17.54
N TYR A 33 12.41 -5.10 -16.32
CA TYR A 33 13.79 -4.86 -15.97
C TYR A 33 14.76 -5.84 -16.67
N GLU A 34 14.40 -7.12 -16.71
CA GLU A 34 15.17 -8.18 -17.35
C GLU A 34 15.22 -8.00 -18.88
N ALA A 35 14.09 -7.72 -19.52
CA ALA A 35 14.03 -7.36 -20.93
C ALA A 35 14.81 -6.07 -21.29
N ARG A 36 15.10 -5.21 -20.29
CA ARG A 36 15.92 -4.01 -20.46
C ARG A 36 17.41 -4.31 -20.35
N HIS A 37 17.82 -5.33 -19.59
CA HIS A 37 19.24 -5.72 -19.54
C HIS A 37 19.75 -6.29 -20.87
N GLU A 38 18.84 -6.74 -21.74
CA GLU A 38 19.17 -7.16 -23.11
C GLU A 38 19.22 -5.99 -24.12
N LEU A 39 18.78 -4.78 -23.76
CA LEU A 39 18.66 -3.64 -24.68
C LEU A 39 19.44 -2.40 -24.20
N ARG A 40 20.33 -1.92 -25.09
CA ARG A 40 21.36 -0.87 -24.91
C ARG A 40 21.02 0.32 -23.97
N PRO A 41 22.05 0.89 -23.28
CA PRO A 41 21.87 1.90 -22.25
C PRO A 41 21.51 3.27 -22.84
N GLY A 42 20.27 3.72 -22.60
CA GLY A 42 19.86 5.09 -22.92
C GLY A 42 18.59 5.51 -22.18
N SER A 43 18.72 6.46 -21.25
CA SER A 43 17.73 7.37 -20.64
C SER A 43 16.40 6.83 -20.07
N ALA A 44 15.69 5.96 -20.77
CA ALA A 44 14.29 5.63 -20.50
C ALA A 44 14.07 4.65 -19.31
N GLY A 45 15.10 4.40 -18.51
CA GLY A 45 15.06 3.49 -17.35
C GLY A 45 14.61 4.14 -16.05
N ARG A 46 14.94 5.43 -15.84
CA ARG A 46 14.70 6.11 -14.56
C ARG A 46 13.23 6.48 -14.37
N LEU A 47 12.54 6.91 -15.43
CA LEU A 47 11.10 7.19 -15.39
C LEU A 47 10.27 5.91 -15.17
N ARG A 48 10.70 4.78 -15.73
CA ARG A 48 10.01 3.48 -15.61
C ARG A 48 10.27 2.79 -14.28
N SER A 49 11.46 2.94 -13.69
CA SER A 49 11.71 2.42 -12.34
C SER A 49 10.92 3.20 -11.30
N VAL A 50 10.85 4.53 -11.42
CA VAL A 50 10.01 5.38 -10.55
C VAL A 50 8.54 5.02 -10.71
N ALA A 51 8.05 4.79 -11.93
CA ALA A 51 6.67 4.34 -12.15
C ALA A 51 6.38 2.97 -11.51
N GLY A 52 7.33 2.02 -11.56
CA GLY A 52 7.20 0.72 -10.89
C GLY A 52 7.10 0.84 -9.36
N TRP A 53 7.96 1.65 -8.76
CA TRP A 53 7.94 1.91 -7.32
C TRP A 53 6.70 2.70 -6.88
N ALA A 54 6.22 3.64 -7.70
CA ALA A 54 4.99 4.37 -7.44
C ALA A 54 3.77 3.44 -7.38
N VAL A 55 3.69 2.44 -8.27
CA VAL A 55 2.62 1.43 -8.23
C VAL A 55 2.67 0.63 -6.93
N ILE A 56 3.86 0.20 -6.50
CA ILE A 56 4.03 -0.56 -5.24
C ILE A 56 3.65 0.30 -4.03
N ALA A 57 4.12 1.54 -3.97
CA ALA A 57 3.82 2.48 -2.89
C ALA A 57 2.31 2.77 -2.81
N PHE A 58 1.66 2.99 -3.95
CA PHE A 58 0.21 3.17 -4.02
C PHE A 58 -0.54 1.91 -3.53
N TRP A 59 -0.07 0.72 -3.91
CA TRP A 59 -0.68 -0.55 -3.50
C TRP A 59 -0.58 -0.79 -1.99
N LEU A 60 0.60 -0.52 -1.41
CA LEU A 60 0.82 -0.59 0.04
C LEU A 60 -0.09 0.38 0.78
N MET A 61 -0.20 1.63 0.28
CA MET A 61 -1.04 2.64 0.90
C MET A 61 -2.53 2.26 0.85
N ALA A 62 -3.02 1.77 -0.29
CA ALA A 62 -4.40 1.31 -0.44
C ALA A 62 -4.72 0.13 0.49
N THR A 63 -3.81 -0.85 0.57
CA THR A 63 -3.97 -2.02 1.43
C THR A 63 -4.00 -1.65 2.90
N TRP A 64 -3.04 -0.82 3.32
CA TRP A 64 -2.97 -0.33 4.70
C TRP A 64 -4.23 0.46 5.07
N PHE A 65 -4.71 1.33 4.18
CA PHE A 65 -5.93 2.11 4.41
C PHE A 65 -7.14 1.20 4.63
N LEU A 66 -7.38 0.24 3.74
CA LEU A 66 -8.48 -0.72 3.86
C LEU A 66 -8.36 -1.60 5.11
N ALA A 67 -7.16 -2.08 5.42
CA ALA A 67 -6.91 -2.88 6.61
C ALA A 67 -7.26 -2.12 7.91
N THR A 68 -6.96 -0.82 7.97
CA THR A 68 -7.27 -0.02 9.15
C THR A 68 -8.76 0.26 9.32
N ILE A 69 -9.52 0.41 8.24
CA ILE A 69 -11.00 0.54 8.29
C ILE A 69 -11.62 -0.75 8.79
N ILE A 70 -11.20 -1.89 8.22
CA ILE A 70 -11.74 -3.21 8.59
C ILE A 70 -11.40 -3.55 10.04
N GLY A 71 -10.17 -3.27 10.47
CA GLY A 71 -9.76 -3.50 11.87
C GLY A 71 -10.54 -2.63 12.86
N ASP A 72 -10.75 -1.36 12.53
CA ASP A 72 -11.51 -0.43 13.38
C ASP A 72 -13.00 -0.79 13.41
N TRP A 73 -13.60 -1.17 12.29
CA TRP A 73 -14.97 -1.70 12.24
C TRP A 73 -15.10 -2.96 13.08
N HIS A 74 -14.15 -3.88 13.00
CA HIS A 74 -14.19 -5.12 13.78
C HIS A 74 -14.15 -4.88 15.29
N MET A 75 -13.37 -3.89 15.75
CA MET A 75 -13.23 -3.55 17.17
C MET A 75 -14.38 -2.69 17.71
N SER A 76 -14.89 -1.75 16.89
CA SER A 76 -15.93 -0.80 17.32
C SER A 76 -17.36 -1.27 17.03
N GLY A 77 -17.55 -2.22 16.11
CA GLY A 77 -18.86 -2.67 15.65
C GLY A 77 -19.63 -1.64 14.80
N ASP A 78 -19.07 -0.44 14.61
CA ASP A 78 -19.70 0.67 13.88
C ASP A 78 -18.91 0.99 12.61
N LEU A 79 -19.49 0.62 11.46
CA LEU A 79 -18.89 0.86 10.16
C LEU A 79 -18.90 2.35 9.81
N ALA A 80 -19.96 3.09 10.17
CA ALA A 80 -20.07 4.50 9.83
C ALA A 80 -19.02 5.32 10.58
N GLY A 81 -18.90 5.10 11.90
CA GLY A 81 -17.85 5.72 12.70
C GLY A 81 -16.43 5.32 12.29
N ALA A 82 -16.21 4.08 11.83
CA ALA A 82 -14.91 3.64 11.34
C ALA A 82 -14.51 4.36 10.04
N VAL A 83 -15.48 4.57 9.13
CA VAL A 83 -15.27 5.35 7.91
C VAL A 83 -14.98 6.81 8.24
N ASP A 84 -15.74 7.44 9.14
CA ASP A 84 -15.50 8.84 9.54
C ASP A 84 -14.09 9.05 10.14
N ARG A 85 -13.64 8.14 11.01
CA ARG A 85 -12.27 8.19 11.57
C ARG A 85 -11.21 7.97 10.50
N SER A 86 -11.47 7.10 9.52
CA SER A 86 -10.56 6.88 8.40
C SER A 86 -10.47 8.09 7.46
N TRP A 87 -11.57 8.82 7.29
CA TRP A 87 -11.61 10.06 6.50
C TRP A 87 -10.80 11.17 7.16
N LEU A 88 -10.91 11.33 8.48
CA LEU A 88 -10.08 12.25 9.25
C LEU A 88 -8.58 11.93 9.07
N ARG A 89 -8.21 10.65 9.14
CA ARG A 89 -6.82 10.19 8.94
C ARG A 89 -6.33 10.49 7.53
N LEU A 90 -7.16 10.30 6.51
CA LEU A 90 -6.80 10.63 5.12
C LEU A 90 -6.60 12.14 4.95
N ARG A 91 -7.49 12.96 5.51
CA ARG A 91 -7.36 14.42 5.50
C ARG A 91 -6.04 14.88 6.11
N ILE A 92 -5.69 14.36 7.28
CA ILE A 92 -4.42 14.67 7.95
C ILE A 92 -3.23 14.31 7.06
N LEU A 93 -3.24 13.13 6.43
CA LEU A 93 -2.16 12.70 5.53
C LEU A 93 -2.01 13.63 4.31
N LEU A 94 -3.13 14.04 3.71
CA LEU A 94 -3.12 14.98 2.59
C LEU A 94 -2.62 16.37 3.02
N GLU A 95 -3.00 16.82 4.21
CA GLU A 95 -2.57 18.11 4.75
C GLU A 95 -1.08 18.13 5.08
N ILE A 96 -0.54 17.02 5.62
CA ILE A 96 0.92 16.84 5.79
C ILE A 96 1.62 16.82 4.43
N ALA A 97 1.09 16.09 3.45
CA ALA A 97 1.68 16.01 2.12
C ALA A 97 1.69 17.38 1.41
N ALA A 98 0.62 18.16 1.55
CA ALA A 98 0.54 19.53 1.04
C ALA A 98 1.55 20.44 1.75
N ALA A 99 1.63 20.40 3.08
CA ALA A 99 2.60 21.17 3.85
C ALA A 99 4.05 20.79 3.51
N LEU A 100 4.32 19.52 3.16
CA LEU A 100 5.65 19.08 2.74
C LEU A 100 5.99 19.56 1.32
N GLY A 101 5.00 19.59 0.41
CA GLY A 101 5.18 20.10 -0.95
C GLY A 101 5.30 21.63 -1.04
N ASP A 102 4.74 22.37 -0.07
CA ASP A 102 4.92 23.82 0.07
C ASP A 102 6.29 24.20 0.68
N ASN A 103 7.01 23.24 1.27
CA ASN A 103 8.35 23.45 1.88
C ASN A 103 9.52 23.05 0.96
N ASP A 104 9.25 22.62 -0.28
CA ASP A 104 10.24 22.42 -1.37
C ASP A 104 10.23 23.64 -2.33
#